data_AF-A0A4E9EBJ6-F1
#
_entry.id   AF-A0A4E9EBJ6-F1
#
_cell.length_a   1.000
_cell.length_b   1.000
_cell.length_c   1.000
_cell.angle_alpha   90.00
_cell.angle_beta   90.00
_cell.angle_gamma   90.00
#
_symmetry.space_group_name_H-M   'P 1'
#
loop_
_entity.id
_entity.type
_entity.pdbx_description
1 polymer ?
#
loop_
_entity_poly.entity_id
_entity_poly.type
_entity_poly.pdbx_seq_one_letter_code
_entity_poly.pdbx_strand_id
1 'polypeptide(L)'
;MKTTLFTSAAAALSFASGTIANHCSWKPVEGPFLRKWRVVASGVDDIPGKCGGFWDNMNNRNFNGACGALSETSCGKDGNGDMAINFFSMSTCNGGHVESAWWEATRNQFGGITCNKEEPFKRV
;
A
#
# COMPACT_ATOMS: atom_id res chain seq x y z
N MET A 1 5.81 -50.89 -42.95
CA MET A 1 6.31 -49.88 -41.99
C MET A 1 5.67 -48.54 -42.33
N LYS A 2 4.91 -47.94 -41.41
CA LYS A 2 4.46 -46.54 -41.51
C LYS A 2 4.11 -46.05 -40.10
N THR A 3 5.08 -45.39 -39.46
CA THR A 3 4.95 -44.72 -38.17
C THR A 3 4.43 -43.30 -38.42
N THR A 4 3.26 -42.98 -37.89
CA THR A 4 2.73 -41.61 -37.88
C THR A 4 2.74 -41.14 -36.43
N LEU A 5 3.62 -40.19 -36.13
CA LEU A 5 3.71 -39.52 -34.84
C LEU A 5 2.76 -38.32 -34.86
N PHE A 6 1.83 -38.25 -33.92
CA PHE A 6 1.07 -37.05 -33.63
C PHE A 6 1.59 -36.45 -32.33
N THR A 7 2.38 -35.39 -32.45
CA THR A 7 2.89 -34.62 -31.31
C THR A 7 1.92 -33.47 -31.04
N SER A 8 1.12 -33.59 -29.98
CA SER A 8 0.22 -32.52 -29.54
C SER A 8 0.92 -31.66 -28.50
N ALA A 9 1.30 -30.43 -28.87
CA ALA A 9 1.78 -29.42 -27.92
C ALA A 9 0.58 -28.80 -27.19
N ALA A 10 0.48 -29.04 -25.87
CA ALA A 10 -0.45 -28.32 -25.02
C ALA A 10 0.14 -26.95 -24.67
N ALA A 11 -0.48 -25.87 -25.16
CA ALA A 11 -0.16 -24.51 -24.76
C ALA A 11 -0.72 -24.25 -23.36
N ALA A 12 0.16 -24.18 -22.36
CA ALA A 12 -0.21 -23.76 -21.01
C ALA A 12 -0.46 -22.24 -21.01
N LEU A 13 -1.69 -21.83 -20.67
CA LEU A 13 -2.04 -20.44 -20.40
C LEU A 13 -1.42 -20.06 -19.06
N SER A 14 -0.28 -19.37 -19.10
CA SER A 14 0.29 -18.72 -17.92
C SER A 14 -0.63 -17.56 -17.52
N PHE A 15 -1.44 -17.75 -16.47
CA PHE A 15 -2.07 -16.63 -15.79
C PHE A 15 -0.96 -15.83 -15.12
N ALA A 16 -0.62 -14.67 -15.68
CA ALA A 16 0.23 -13.72 -14.99
C ALA A 16 -0.56 -13.24 -13.77
N SER A 17 -0.25 -13.80 -12.60
CA SER A 17 -0.65 -13.22 -11.32
C SER A 17 -0.07 -11.82 -11.28
N GLY A 18 -0.88 -10.81 -11.58
CA GLY A 18 -0.51 -9.43 -11.34
C GLY A 18 -0.33 -9.29 -9.84
N THR A 19 0.91 -9.22 -9.37
CA THR A 19 1.18 -8.67 -8.05
C THR A 19 0.64 -7.25 -8.08
N ILE A 20 -0.47 -7.01 -7.39
CA ILE A 20 -0.92 -5.65 -7.12
C ILE A 20 0.25 -5.03 -6.36
N ALA A 21 0.95 -4.08 -6.99
CA ALA A 21 2.07 -3.44 -6.33
C ALA A 21 1.56 -2.80 -5.04
N ASN A 22 2.27 -3.02 -3.93
CA ASN A 22 1.98 -2.31 -2.69
C ASN A 22 1.98 -0.81 -3.01
N HIS A 23 0.90 -0.13 -2.68
CA HIS A 23 0.71 1.25 -3.10
C HIS A 23 0.24 2.11 -1.96
N CYS A 24 0.48 3.40 -2.12
CA CYS A 24 0.01 4.43 -1.23
C CYS A 24 -0.64 5.52 -2.06
N SER A 25 -1.82 5.95 -1.61
CA SER A 25 -2.56 7.04 -2.23
C SER A 25 -2.95 8.08 -1.20
N TRP A 26 -3.04 9.33 -1.62
CA TRP A 26 -3.53 10.40 -0.75
C TRP A 26 -4.37 11.43 -1.50
N LYS A 27 -5.33 12.05 -0.80
CA LYS A 27 -6.10 13.19 -1.33
C LYS A 27 -6.29 14.28 -0.30
N PRO A 28 -6.39 15.55 -0.72
CA PRO A 28 -6.80 16.61 0.17
C PRO A 28 -8.25 16.38 0.64
N VAL A 29 -8.51 16.66 1.91
CA VAL A 29 -9.84 16.68 2.53
C VAL A 29 -9.98 18.00 3.30
N GLU A 30 -11.17 18.58 3.30
CA GLU A 30 -11.45 19.85 4.00
C GLU A 30 -10.51 21.00 3.59
N GLY A 31 -10.31 21.18 2.27
CA GLY A 31 -9.39 22.19 1.75
C GLY A 31 -7.93 21.70 1.73
N PRO A 32 -6.93 22.61 1.71
CA PRO A 32 -5.53 22.25 1.51
C PRO A 32 -4.81 21.78 2.80
N PHE A 33 -5.51 21.64 3.92
CA PHE A 33 -4.88 21.46 5.24
C PHE A 33 -4.78 20.03 5.71
N LEU A 34 -5.73 19.17 5.34
CA LEU A 34 -5.73 17.76 5.71
C LEU A 34 -5.52 16.88 4.48
N ARG A 35 -4.84 15.76 4.68
CA ARG A 35 -4.66 14.70 3.69
C ARG A 35 -5.24 13.41 4.23
N LYS A 36 -6.09 12.78 3.44
CA LYS A 36 -6.54 11.40 3.66
C LYS A 36 -5.59 10.47 2.95
N TRP A 37 -5.04 9.51 3.68
CA TRP A 37 -4.10 8.51 3.19
C TRP A 37 -4.74 7.14 3.13
N ARG A 38 -4.29 6.35 2.17
CA ARG A 38 -4.58 4.92 2.08
C ARG A 38 -3.31 4.20 1.63
N VAL A 39 -2.89 3.21 2.41
CA VAL A 39 -1.81 2.28 2.06
C VAL A 39 -2.40 0.89 1.93
N VAL A 40 -2.10 0.19 0.85
CA VAL A 40 -2.54 -1.19 0.63
C VAL A 40 -1.35 -2.04 0.22
N ALA A 41 -1.23 -3.20 0.84
CA ALA A 41 -0.16 -4.15 0.55
C ALA A 41 -0.65 -5.59 0.64
N SER A 42 -0.30 -6.38 -0.36
CA SER A 42 -0.70 -7.78 -0.47
C SER A 42 0.34 -8.71 0.14
N GLY A 43 -0.10 -9.88 0.62
CA GLY A 43 0.80 -10.91 1.15
C GLY A 43 1.53 -10.55 2.45
N VAL A 44 1.05 -9.53 3.17
CA VAL A 44 1.62 -9.12 4.45
C VAL A 44 1.30 -10.15 5.54
N ASP A 45 2.35 -10.69 6.16
CA ASP A 45 2.22 -11.49 7.38
C ASP A 45 2.11 -10.60 8.62
N ASP A 46 1.63 -11.18 9.73
CA ASP A 46 1.54 -10.50 11.03
C ASP A 46 0.98 -9.06 10.94
N ILE A 47 -0.16 -8.91 10.27
CA ILE A 47 -0.80 -7.59 10.06
C ILE A 47 -0.90 -6.78 11.36
N PRO A 48 -1.30 -7.35 12.53
CA PRO A 48 -1.32 -6.59 13.78
C PRO A 48 0.06 -6.02 14.17
N GLY A 49 1.13 -6.80 14.05
CA GLY A 49 2.50 -6.34 14.32
C GLY A 49 2.97 -5.28 13.33
N LYS A 50 2.71 -5.44 12.03
CA LYS A 50 3.06 -4.43 11.01
C LYS A 50 2.27 -3.14 11.18
N CYS A 51 1.00 -3.24 11.58
CA CYS A 51 0.18 -2.08 11.95
C CYS A 51 0.80 -1.31 13.13
N GLY A 52 1.17 -2.01 14.20
CA GLY A 52 1.84 -1.40 15.36
C GLY A 52 3.14 -0.71 14.95
N GLY A 53 4.00 -1.42 14.23
CA GLY A 53 5.27 -0.86 13.73
C GLY A 53 5.08 0.35 12.84
N PHE A 54 4.05 0.37 11.97
CA PHE A 54 3.77 1.53 11.13
C PHE A 54 3.40 2.75 11.98
N TRP A 55 2.48 2.59 12.94
CA TRP A 55 2.07 3.68 13.82
C TRP A 55 3.17 4.16 14.74
N ASP A 56 4.00 3.26 15.27
CA ASP A 56 5.16 3.63 16.07
C ASP A 56 6.11 4.53 15.28
N ASN A 57 6.36 4.22 14.01
CA ASN A 57 7.20 5.06 13.17
C ASN A 57 6.54 6.39 12.81
N MET A 58 5.24 6.38 12.48
CA MET A 58 4.50 7.61 12.18
C MET A 58 4.39 8.56 13.39
N ASN A 59 4.22 8.01 14.61
CA ASN A 59 4.00 8.79 15.82
C ASN A 59 5.30 9.18 16.55
N ASN A 60 6.35 8.36 16.46
CA ASN A 60 7.54 8.48 17.31
C ASN A 60 8.79 8.97 16.56
N ARG A 61 8.89 8.69 15.24
CA ARG A 61 10.09 9.03 14.47
C ARG A 61 9.88 10.24 13.57
N ASN A 62 10.28 11.42 14.04
CA ASN A 62 10.50 12.64 13.23
C ASN A 62 9.31 13.24 12.47
N PHE A 63 8.18 12.53 12.38
CA PHE A 63 7.05 12.91 11.55
C PHE A 63 5.92 13.54 12.36
N ASN A 64 5.90 13.41 13.69
CA ASN A 64 4.83 13.98 14.53
C ASN A 64 4.66 15.50 14.31
N GLY A 65 5.76 16.24 14.09
CA GLY A 65 5.69 17.65 13.72
C GLY A 65 5.15 17.90 12.31
N ALA A 66 5.63 17.16 11.31
CA ALA A 66 5.27 17.39 9.91
C ALA A 66 3.92 16.76 9.52
N CYS A 67 3.55 15.62 10.09
CA CYS A 67 2.28 14.95 9.85
C CYS A 67 1.20 15.38 10.86
N GLY A 68 1.59 16.08 11.94
CA GLY A 68 0.68 16.48 13.01
C GLY A 68 0.11 15.28 13.76
N ALA A 69 -0.91 15.55 14.58
CA ALA A 69 -1.69 14.49 15.20
C ALA A 69 -2.49 13.75 14.13
N LEU A 70 -2.24 12.45 13.98
CA LEU A 70 -2.98 11.60 13.07
C LEU A 70 -4.38 11.36 13.62
N SER A 71 -5.37 11.33 12.73
CA SER A 71 -6.77 11.04 13.09
C SER A 71 -7.39 10.04 12.12
N GLU A 72 -8.58 9.54 12.45
CA GLU A 72 -9.29 8.49 11.68
C GLU A 72 -8.40 7.29 11.33
N THR A 73 -7.54 6.89 12.26
CA THR A 73 -6.57 5.83 12.05
C THR A 73 -7.27 4.47 12.02
N SER A 74 -6.96 3.69 10.99
CA SER A 74 -7.37 2.30 10.87
C SER A 74 -6.25 1.51 10.22
N CYS A 75 -6.04 0.30 10.70
CA CYS A 75 -5.09 -0.62 10.12
C CYS A 75 -5.57 -2.05 10.35
N GLY A 76 -5.58 -2.87 9.30
CA GLY A 76 -6.05 -4.23 9.40
C GLY A 76 -6.13 -4.91 8.05
N LYS A 77 -6.77 -6.08 8.05
CA LYS A 77 -7.03 -6.85 6.83
C LYS A 77 -8.28 -6.30 6.13
N ASP A 78 -8.19 -6.03 4.84
CA ASP A 78 -9.32 -5.62 4.02
C ASP A 78 -10.11 -6.83 3.46
N GLY A 79 -11.15 -6.57 2.67
CA GLY A 79 -12.01 -7.61 2.11
C GLY A 79 -11.32 -8.55 1.10
N ASN A 80 -10.15 -8.16 0.57
CA ASN A 80 -9.33 -8.98 -0.32
C ASN A 80 -8.29 -9.80 0.44
N GLY A 81 -8.18 -9.61 1.75
CA GLY A 81 -7.16 -10.25 2.57
C GLY A 81 -5.86 -9.47 2.66
N ASP A 82 -5.80 -8.27 2.08
CA ASP A 82 -4.62 -7.42 2.05
C ASP A 82 -4.53 -6.54 3.30
N MET A 83 -3.33 -6.11 3.67
CA MET A 83 -3.18 -5.10 4.71
C MET A 83 -3.60 -3.74 4.15
N ALA A 84 -4.51 -3.06 4.84
CA ALA A 84 -4.93 -1.71 4.52
C ALA A 84 -4.72 -0.79 5.73
N ILE A 85 -4.14 0.38 5.48
CA ILE A 85 -3.92 1.45 6.47
C ILE A 85 -4.62 2.70 5.97
N ASN A 86 -5.46 3.33 6.80
CA ASN A 86 -6.05 4.63 6.50
C ASN A 86 -5.84 5.58 7.68
N PHE A 87 -5.59 6.85 7.39
CA PHE A 87 -5.45 7.90 8.40
C PHE A 87 -5.53 9.27 7.74
N PHE A 88 -5.77 10.28 8.57
CA PHE A 88 -5.63 11.68 8.20
C PHE A 88 -4.35 12.25 8.80
N SER A 89 -3.77 13.21 8.10
CA SER A 89 -2.62 13.98 8.58
C SER A 89 -2.67 15.42 8.06
N MET A 90 -1.80 16.26 8.63
CA MET A 90 -1.59 17.62 8.15
C MET A 90 -0.95 17.63 6.76
N SER A 91 -1.17 18.69 6.00
CA SER A 91 -0.70 18.83 4.61
C SER A 91 0.81 18.88 4.45
N THR A 92 1.54 19.15 5.54
CA THR A 92 3.00 19.06 5.65
C THR A 92 3.51 17.60 5.68
N CYS A 93 2.63 16.62 5.87
CA CYS A 93 2.95 15.20 5.70
C CYS A 93 3.13 14.90 4.20
N ASN A 94 4.31 14.42 3.81
CA ASN A 94 4.60 14.03 2.43
C ASN A 94 4.72 12.50 2.30
N GLY A 95 4.80 12.01 1.06
CA GLY A 95 4.91 10.58 0.76
C GLY A 95 6.10 9.91 1.43
N GLY A 96 7.24 10.61 1.49
CA GLY A 96 8.47 10.11 2.10
C GLY A 96 8.32 9.69 3.55
N HIS A 97 7.46 10.37 4.33
CA HIS A 97 7.20 9.98 5.71
C HIS A 97 6.47 8.62 5.79
N VAL A 98 5.44 8.46 4.96
CA VAL A 98 4.62 7.25 4.91
C VAL A 98 5.40 6.06 4.34
N GLU A 99 6.18 6.31 3.30
CA GLU A 99 7.09 5.34 2.68
C GLU A 99 8.17 4.88 3.66
N SER A 100 8.73 5.80 4.46
CA SER A 100 9.71 5.47 5.50
C SER A 100 9.08 4.68 6.64
N ALA A 101 7.89 5.06 7.11
CA ALA A 101 7.18 4.32 8.16
C ALA A 101 6.82 2.89 7.70
N TRP A 102 6.42 2.73 6.44
CA TRP A 102 6.23 1.42 5.82
C TRP A 102 7.50 0.59 5.80
N TRP A 103 8.61 1.18 5.33
CA TRP A 103 9.90 0.49 5.28
C TRP A 103 10.34 0.01 6.66
N GLU A 104 10.21 0.84 7.69
CA GLU A 104 10.61 0.49 9.05
C GLU A 104 9.71 -0.60 9.66
N ALA A 105 8.40 -0.54 9.41
CA ALA A 105 7.44 -1.53 9.89
C ALA A 105 7.62 -2.91 9.25
N THR A 106 7.93 -2.93 7.96
CA THR A 106 7.98 -4.16 7.16
C THR A 106 9.39 -4.67 6.92
N ARG A 107 10.42 -3.86 7.20
CA ARG A 107 11.82 -4.15 6.85
C ARG A 107 11.99 -4.51 5.37
N ASN A 108 11.15 -3.92 4.50
CA ASN A 108 11.09 -4.17 3.06
C ASN A 108 10.78 -5.62 2.65
N GLN A 109 10.26 -6.46 3.55
CA GLN A 109 9.97 -7.86 3.25
C GLN A 109 8.91 -8.03 2.16
N PHE A 110 8.02 -7.05 2.01
CA PHE A 110 6.90 -7.10 1.05
C PHE A 110 7.15 -6.19 -0.16
N GLY A 111 8.28 -5.49 -0.22
CA GLY A 111 8.56 -4.45 -1.21
C GLY A 111 8.11 -3.05 -0.77
N GLY A 112 8.68 -2.04 -1.41
CA GLY A 112 8.38 -0.63 -1.16
C GLY A 112 6.96 -0.23 -1.61
N ILE A 113 6.47 0.86 -1.02
CA ILE A 113 5.29 1.57 -1.50
C ILE A 113 5.72 2.87 -2.18
N THR A 114 4.88 3.41 -3.05
CA THR A 114 5.03 4.77 -3.58
C THR A 114 3.74 5.53 -3.34
N CYS A 115 3.84 6.69 -2.71
CA CYS A 115 2.72 7.53 -2.31
C CYS A 115 2.38 8.58 -3.37
N ASN A 116 1.30 8.36 -4.10
CA ASN A 116 0.82 9.26 -5.14
C ASN A 116 -0.45 9.99 -4.72
N LYS A 117 -0.65 11.19 -5.25
CA LYS A 117 -1.93 11.88 -5.08
C LYS A 117 -2.99 11.10 -5.87
N GLU A 118 -4.13 10.78 -5.24
CA GLU A 118 -5.30 10.31 -5.97
C GLU A 118 -5.74 11.42 -6.93
N GLU A 119 -5.66 11.14 -8.24
CA GLU A 119 -6.25 12.03 -9.21
C GLU A 119 -7.78 11.99 -9.06
N PRO A 120 -8.46 13.14 -9.00
CA PRO A 120 -9.91 13.14 -9.06
C PRO A 120 -10.32 12.51 -10.39
N PHE A 121 -11.24 11.54 -10.33
CA PHE A 121 -11.81 10.88 -11.51
C PHE A 121 -12.25 11.97 -12.51
N LYS A 122 -11.48 12.14 -13.59
CA LYS A 122 -11.86 13.02 -14.70
C LYS A 122 -13.06 12.35 -15.35
N ARG A 123 -14.27 12.82 -15.06
CA ARG A 123 -15.44 12.51 -15.89
C ARG A 123 -15.14 13.05 -17.29
N VAL A 124 -14.75 12.14 -18.19
CA VAL A 124 -14.85 12.35 -19.64
C VAL A 124 -16.31 12.37 -20.06
#